data_AF-A0AAW0L527-F1
#
_entry.id   AF-A0AAW0L527-F1
#
_cell.length_a   1.000
_cell.length_b   1.000
_cell.length_c   1.000
_cell.angle_alpha   90.00
_cell.angle_beta   90.00
_cell.angle_gamma   90.00
#
_symmetry.space_group_name_H-M   'P 1'
#
loop_
_entity.id
_entity.type
_entity.pdbx_description
1 polymer ?
#
loop_
_entity_poly.entity_id
_entity_poly.type
_entity_poly.pdbx_seq_one_letter_code
_entity_poly.pdbx_strand_id
1 'polypeptide(L)'
;MLSTRVRKENLSRAIEHESEGNSAAAYECYQKAVDISPLIACVKAGERFLRVAPYEADAQMTFLAVSKQIIFKMDKFGQGVEFRHSMLQQNKEISFAGFTKQMLLEMCILSGCDYLQSLPGMGLKRAYALIKKFKSYDKVIKHLRYSTVSIPPSYEELFRKAILTFQHQRVYDPINEDIVHLSDIPDNIGDDLDFLGPYPFLTIHLTAKGIAKGDLDPFTKMPFQVENVSSNLVLDRTPQFKQFNPDSLRKKIELPVQKNLLTKYFCFASLEAKRKFRAPRMSPNHPIPEDDSSLSPKEYINVEAAECKQLLASIPA
;
A
#
# COMPACT_ATOMS: atom_id res chain seq x y z
N MET A 1 -4.33 -7.78 0.36
CA MET A 1 -3.78 -7.50 1.71
C MET A 1 -4.48 -8.41 2.73
N LEU A 2 -3.84 -8.98 3.75
CA LEU A 2 -4.57 -9.72 4.82
C LEU A 2 -5.47 -8.73 5.57
N SER A 3 -6.74 -9.05 5.78
CA SER A 3 -7.64 -8.16 6.49
C SER A 3 -7.15 -7.93 7.93
N THR A 4 -7.41 -6.75 8.50
CA THR A 4 -7.03 -6.41 9.88
C THR A 4 -7.51 -7.46 10.88
N ARG A 5 -8.67 -8.08 10.62
CA ARG A 5 -9.20 -9.19 11.40
C ARG A 5 -8.27 -10.41 11.34
N VAL A 6 -7.87 -10.85 10.15
CA VAL A 6 -6.99 -12.02 9.99
C VAL A 6 -5.64 -11.78 10.65
N ARG A 7 -5.09 -10.56 10.59
CA ARG A 7 -3.84 -10.22 11.29
C ARG A 7 -3.98 -10.33 12.81
N LYS A 8 -5.07 -9.80 13.38
CA LYS A 8 -5.39 -9.92 14.81
C LYS A 8 -5.56 -11.39 15.24
N GLU A 9 -6.28 -12.19 14.45
CA GLU A 9 -6.46 -13.62 14.71
C GLU A 9 -5.12 -14.38 14.69
N ASN A 10 -4.24 -14.08 13.73
CA ASN A 10 -2.90 -14.68 13.69
C ASN A 10 -2.03 -14.21 14.87
N LEU A 11 -2.16 -12.96 15.33
CA LEU A 11 -1.46 -12.49 16.51
C LEU A 11 -1.89 -13.26 17.76
N SER A 12 -3.19 -13.42 17.99
CA SER A 12 -3.72 -14.21 19.12
C SER A 12 -3.19 -15.64 19.10
N ARG A 13 -3.21 -16.29 17.93
CA ARG A 13 -2.67 -17.65 17.76
C ARG A 13 -1.15 -17.74 17.98
N ALA A 14 -0.42 -16.69 17.63
CA ALA A 14 1.02 -16.64 17.85
C ALA A 14 1.36 -16.60 19.35
N ILE A 15 0.61 -15.81 20.12
CA ILE A 15 0.76 -15.70 21.59
C ILE A 15 0.39 -17.02 22.26
N GLU A 16 -0.66 -17.69 21.81
CA GLU A 16 -1.05 -19.02 22.30
C GLU A 16 0.08 -20.05 22.09
N HIS A 17 0.57 -20.20 20.86
CA HIS A 17 1.68 -21.11 20.56
C HIS A 17 2.97 -20.77 21.32
N GLU A 18 3.21 -19.50 21.60
CA GLU A 18 4.34 -19.08 22.43
C GLU A 18 4.16 -19.52 23.88
N SER A 19 2.97 -19.34 24.45
CA SER A 19 2.66 -19.78 25.82
C SER A 19 2.78 -21.31 25.99
N GLU A 20 2.53 -22.06 24.92
CA GLU A 20 2.71 -23.51 24.84
C GLU A 20 4.18 -23.93 24.59
N GLY A 21 5.10 -22.98 24.40
CA GLY A 21 6.51 -23.23 24.08
C GLY A 21 6.77 -23.63 22.62
N ASN A 22 5.75 -23.65 21.76
CA ASN A 22 5.89 -23.97 20.34
C ASN A 22 6.39 -22.77 19.52
N SER A 23 7.68 -22.48 19.67
CA SER A 23 8.34 -21.32 19.05
C SER A 23 8.26 -21.32 17.51
N ALA A 24 8.23 -22.50 16.88
CA ALA A 24 8.16 -22.62 15.43
C ALA A 24 6.78 -22.21 14.89
N ALA A 25 5.70 -22.73 15.49
CA ALA A 25 4.33 -22.37 15.11
C ALA A 25 4.00 -20.92 15.46
N ALA A 26 4.49 -20.42 16.61
CA ALA A 26 4.37 -19.03 17.00
C ALA A 26 5.01 -18.10 15.94
N TYR A 27 6.24 -18.41 15.50
CA TYR A 27 6.93 -17.61 14.49
C TYR A 27 6.16 -17.52 13.16
N GLU A 28 5.59 -18.63 12.68
CA GLU A 28 4.78 -18.62 11.46
C GLU A 28 3.51 -17.76 11.59
N CYS A 29 2.86 -17.79 12.76
CA CYS A 29 1.70 -16.96 13.05
C CYS A 29 2.09 -15.47 13.15
N TYR A 30 3.21 -15.16 13.82
CA TYR A 30 3.75 -13.80 13.88
C TYR A 30 4.06 -13.24 12.49
N GLN A 31 4.64 -14.04 11.58
CA GLN A 31 4.89 -13.61 10.20
C GLN A 31 3.61 -13.22 9.45
N LYS A 32 2.47 -13.86 9.76
CA LYS A 32 1.16 -13.57 9.17
C LYS A 32 0.43 -12.41 9.86
N ALA A 33 0.88 -12.00 11.04
CA ALA A 33 0.31 -10.92 11.84
C ALA A 33 0.97 -9.56 11.60
N VAL A 34 2.08 -9.51 10.85
CA VAL A 34 2.85 -8.28 10.59
C VAL A 34 1.98 -7.16 10.03
N ASP A 35 2.11 -5.97 10.63
CA ASP A 35 1.61 -4.71 10.10
C ASP A 35 2.77 -3.77 9.80
N ILE A 36 2.72 -3.07 8.68
CA ILE A 36 3.73 -2.08 8.31
C ILE A 36 3.16 -0.70 8.58
N SER A 37 3.54 -0.10 9.72
CA SER A 37 3.12 1.25 10.07
C SER A 37 3.82 2.30 9.17
N PRO A 38 3.23 3.50 9.01
CA PRO A 38 3.86 4.59 8.26
C PRO A 38 5.25 4.94 8.80
N LEU A 39 5.44 4.92 10.12
CA LEU A 39 6.73 5.14 10.75
C LEU A 39 7.78 4.13 10.29
N ILE A 40 7.44 2.83 10.27
CA ILE A 40 8.36 1.78 9.81
C ILE A 40 8.69 1.99 8.33
N ALA A 41 7.70 2.32 7.50
CA ALA A 41 7.91 2.60 6.08
C ALA A 41 8.85 3.81 5.87
N CYS A 42 8.64 4.89 6.62
CA CYS A 42 9.47 6.10 6.57
C CYS A 42 10.93 5.82 6.94
N VAL A 43 11.15 5.15 8.07
CA VAL A 43 12.51 4.79 8.53
C VAL A 43 13.23 3.86 7.55
N LYS A 44 12.50 2.92 6.92
CA LYS A 44 13.11 1.94 6.01
C LYS A 44 13.44 2.49 4.63
N ALA A 45 12.61 3.40 4.10
CA ALA A 45 12.83 3.95 2.77
C ALA A 45 14.03 4.91 2.72
N GLY A 46 14.34 5.58 3.84
CA GLY A 46 15.33 6.65 3.89
C GLY A 46 14.84 7.91 3.17
N GLU A 47 15.33 9.07 3.58
CA GLU A 47 14.80 10.39 3.17
C GLU A 47 14.87 10.66 1.65
N ARG A 48 15.71 9.95 0.89
CA ARG A 48 16.09 10.38 -0.47
C ARG A 48 15.22 9.79 -1.60
N PHE A 49 14.41 8.77 -1.32
CA PHE A 49 13.63 8.07 -2.37
C PHE A 49 12.17 7.78 -1.99
N LEU A 50 11.70 8.26 -0.84
CA LEU A 50 10.33 8.04 -0.41
C LEU A 50 9.39 9.08 -1.05
N ARG A 51 8.33 8.58 -1.68
CA ARG A 51 7.12 9.37 -1.92
C ARG A 51 5.93 8.59 -1.38
N VAL A 52 5.20 9.19 -0.45
CA VAL A 52 3.98 8.59 0.10
C VAL A 52 2.82 8.96 -0.83
N ALA A 53 2.13 7.96 -1.37
CA ALA A 53 0.90 8.17 -2.12
C ALA A 53 -0.20 8.70 -1.20
N PRO A 54 -1.13 9.54 -1.67
CA PRO A 54 -2.24 10.02 -0.84
C PRO A 54 -3.20 8.87 -0.45
N TYR A 55 -3.34 7.87 -1.33
CA TYR A 55 -4.09 6.64 -1.09
C TYR A 55 -3.24 5.44 -1.52
N GLU A 56 -3.54 4.82 -2.66
CA GLU A 56 -2.86 3.61 -3.10
C GLU A 56 -1.58 3.90 -3.89
N ALA A 57 -0.53 3.14 -3.57
CA ALA A 57 0.76 3.27 -4.23
C ALA A 57 0.73 2.81 -5.70
N ASP A 58 -0.19 1.92 -6.08
CA ASP A 58 -0.33 1.42 -7.45
C ASP A 58 -0.79 2.51 -8.43
N ALA A 59 -1.77 3.33 -8.05
CA ALA A 59 -2.19 4.50 -8.81
C ALA A 59 -1.08 5.55 -8.88
N GLN A 60 -0.41 5.83 -7.75
CA GLN A 60 0.72 6.77 -7.72
C GLN A 60 1.87 6.32 -8.64
N MET A 61 2.23 5.03 -8.61
CA MET A 61 3.25 4.48 -9.51
C MET A 61 2.80 4.58 -10.97
N THR A 62 1.52 4.34 -11.25
CA THR A 62 0.96 4.47 -12.61
C THR A 62 1.05 5.90 -13.13
N PHE A 63 0.76 6.89 -12.28
CA PHE A 63 0.88 8.31 -12.60
C PHE A 63 2.33 8.72 -12.90
N LEU A 64 3.29 8.27 -12.09
CA LEU A 64 4.70 8.62 -12.24
C LEU A 64 5.42 7.82 -13.34
N ALA A 65 4.88 6.69 -13.78
CA ALA A 65 5.52 5.78 -14.72
C ALA A 65 5.51 6.34 -16.15
N VAL A 66 6.54 7.11 -16.50
CA VAL A 66 6.75 7.68 -17.85
C VAL A 66 6.74 6.60 -18.94
N SER A 67 7.38 5.46 -18.69
CA SER A 67 7.58 4.41 -19.70
C SER A 67 6.55 3.27 -19.66
N LYS A 68 5.59 3.31 -18.72
CA LYS A 68 4.50 2.31 -18.54
C LYS A 68 4.97 0.85 -18.57
N GLN A 69 6.18 0.59 -18.03
CA GLN A 69 6.75 -0.75 -17.88
C GLN A 69 6.50 -1.26 -16.47
N ILE A 70 6.14 -2.54 -16.35
CA ILE A 70 5.94 -3.20 -15.07
C ILE A 70 7.05 -4.24 -14.90
N ILE A 71 7.84 -4.12 -13.83
CA ILE A 71 8.86 -5.11 -13.48
C ILE A 71 8.39 -5.81 -12.21
N PHE A 72 8.29 -7.13 -12.24
CA PHE A 72 7.86 -7.95 -11.11
C PHE A 72 8.88 -9.06 -10.83
N LYS A 73 8.83 -9.61 -9.61
CA LYS A 73 9.80 -10.62 -9.14
C LYS A 73 11.26 -10.17 -9.28
N MET A 74 11.53 -8.88 -9.13
CA MET A 74 12.88 -8.37 -9.13
C MET A 74 13.62 -8.87 -7.88
N ASP A 75 14.77 -9.50 -8.08
CA ASP A 75 15.63 -9.96 -7.01
C ASP A 75 16.57 -8.86 -6.53
N LYS A 76 17.31 -9.15 -5.45
CA LYS A 76 18.30 -8.25 -4.85
C LYS A 76 19.51 -7.95 -5.74
N PHE A 77 19.66 -8.66 -6.86
CA PHE A 77 20.71 -8.44 -7.85
C PHE A 77 20.24 -7.59 -9.03
N GLY A 78 18.98 -7.13 -9.01
CA GLY A 78 18.38 -6.33 -10.07
C GLY A 78 17.86 -7.16 -11.24
N GLN A 79 17.79 -8.48 -11.11
CA GLN A 79 17.18 -9.36 -12.13
C GLN A 79 15.69 -9.46 -11.86
N GLY A 80 14.87 -9.12 -12.84
CA GLY A 80 13.42 -9.19 -12.71
C GLY A 80 12.75 -9.67 -13.98
N VAL A 81 11.44 -9.85 -13.90
CA VAL A 81 10.61 -10.18 -15.05
C VAL A 81 9.88 -8.93 -15.47
N GLU A 82 10.05 -8.55 -16.73
CA GLU A 82 9.36 -7.41 -17.32
C GLU A 82 8.03 -7.86 -17.92
N PHE A 83 6.95 -7.16 -17.58
CA PHE A 83 5.67 -7.24 -18.25
C PHE A 83 5.52 -6.05 -19.21
N ARG A 84 5.32 -6.36 -20.49
CA ARG A 84 4.99 -5.37 -21.53
C ARG A 84 3.59 -5.60 -22.04
N HIS A 85 2.73 -4.60 -21.92
CA HIS A 85 1.38 -4.65 -22.48
C HIS A 85 1.39 -4.95 -23.99
N SER A 86 2.36 -4.44 -24.75
CA SER A 86 2.49 -4.70 -26.20
C SER A 86 2.74 -6.18 -26.53
N MET A 87 3.29 -6.96 -25.60
CA MET A 87 3.55 -8.39 -25.78
C MET A 87 2.40 -9.27 -25.28
N LEU A 88 1.32 -8.69 -24.75
CA LEU A 88 0.21 -9.45 -24.19
C LEU A 88 -0.46 -10.39 -25.22
N GLN A 89 -0.46 -10.01 -26.49
CA GLN A 89 -0.99 -10.84 -27.59
C GLN A 89 -0.16 -12.10 -27.86
N GLN A 90 1.09 -12.15 -27.40
CA GLN A 90 1.99 -13.31 -27.58
C GLN A 90 1.80 -14.38 -26.50
N ASN A 91 0.83 -14.20 -25.60
CA ASN A 91 0.55 -15.17 -24.56
C ASN A 91 0.06 -16.51 -25.14
N LYS A 92 0.70 -17.61 -24.72
CA LYS A 92 0.49 -18.95 -25.32
C LYS A 92 -0.79 -19.63 -24.85
N GLU A 93 -1.15 -19.48 -23.59
CA GLU A 93 -2.32 -20.18 -23.02
C GLU A 93 -3.64 -19.48 -23.36
N ILE A 94 -3.65 -18.15 -23.36
CA ILE A 94 -4.84 -17.32 -23.51
C ILE A 94 -4.52 -16.22 -24.52
N SER A 95 -5.19 -16.24 -25.68
CA SER A 95 -4.99 -15.24 -26.72
C SER A 95 -5.76 -13.94 -26.41
N PHE A 96 -5.01 -12.86 -26.23
CA PHE A 96 -5.56 -11.51 -26.09
C PHE A 96 -5.69 -10.77 -27.44
N ALA A 97 -5.73 -11.50 -28.56
CA ALA A 97 -5.99 -10.91 -29.86
C ALA A 97 -7.36 -10.20 -29.85
N GLY A 98 -7.36 -8.91 -30.23
CA GLY A 98 -8.56 -8.07 -30.23
C GLY A 98 -9.05 -7.61 -28.85
N PHE A 99 -8.30 -7.85 -27.77
CA PHE A 99 -8.60 -7.25 -26.46
C PHE A 99 -8.15 -5.79 -26.42
N THR A 100 -9.05 -4.91 -26.01
CA THR A 100 -8.73 -3.52 -25.68
C THR A 100 -8.27 -3.41 -24.22
N LYS A 101 -7.66 -2.28 -23.84
CA LYS A 101 -7.34 -1.98 -22.44
C LYS A 101 -8.57 -2.02 -21.54
N GLN A 102 -9.71 -1.52 -22.04
CA GLN A 102 -10.98 -1.54 -21.34
C GLN A 102 -11.46 -2.99 -21.10
N MET A 103 -11.39 -3.85 -22.11
CA MET A 103 -11.74 -5.27 -21.95
C MET A 103 -10.85 -5.97 -20.93
N LEU A 104 -9.55 -5.66 -20.90
CA LEU A 104 -8.63 -6.20 -19.90
C LEU A 104 -8.97 -5.74 -18.48
N LEU A 105 -9.25 -4.44 -18.31
CA LEU A 105 -9.66 -3.87 -17.03
C LEU A 105 -10.94 -4.55 -16.52
N GLU A 106 -11.98 -4.61 -17.35
CA GLU A 106 -13.25 -5.26 -17.01
C GLU A 106 -13.08 -6.75 -16.70
N MET A 107 -12.22 -7.45 -17.44
CA MET A 107 -11.88 -8.83 -17.16
C MET A 107 -11.22 -8.99 -15.77
N CYS A 108 -10.28 -8.12 -15.42
CA CYS A 108 -9.62 -8.14 -14.11
C CYS A 108 -10.62 -7.87 -12.98
N ILE A 109 -11.48 -6.86 -13.12
CA ILE A 109 -12.52 -6.53 -12.13
C ILE A 109 -13.51 -7.69 -11.98
N LEU A 110 -13.97 -8.29 -13.08
CA LEU A 110 -14.85 -9.48 -13.04
C LEU A 110 -14.22 -10.65 -12.29
N SER A 111 -12.90 -10.85 -12.45
CA SER A 111 -12.17 -11.92 -11.77
C SER A 111 -11.96 -11.68 -10.27
N GLY A 112 -12.29 -10.47 -9.79
CA GLY A 112 -12.14 -10.03 -8.41
C GLY A 112 -10.92 -9.13 -8.25
N CYS A 113 -11.12 -8.02 -7.56
CA CYS A 113 -10.08 -7.05 -7.19
C CYS A 113 -10.34 -6.50 -5.78
N ASP A 114 -9.45 -5.66 -5.28
CA ASP A 114 -9.59 -5.07 -3.95
C ASP A 114 -10.82 -4.12 -3.85
N TYR A 115 -11.30 -3.56 -4.96
CA TYR A 115 -12.47 -2.68 -5.01
C TYR A 115 -13.80 -3.42 -5.19
N LEU A 116 -13.78 -4.63 -5.76
CA LEU A 116 -14.96 -5.43 -6.03
C LEU A 116 -14.64 -6.92 -5.95
N GLN A 117 -15.28 -7.60 -5.02
CA GLN A 117 -15.22 -9.06 -4.92
C GLN A 117 -15.83 -9.72 -6.16
N SER A 118 -15.25 -10.82 -6.62
CA SER A 118 -15.79 -11.56 -7.77
C SER A 118 -17.11 -12.27 -7.44
N LEU A 119 -17.91 -12.53 -8.48
CA LEU A 119 -19.11 -13.36 -8.36
C LEU A 119 -18.73 -14.82 -8.03
N PRO A 120 -19.62 -15.60 -7.39
CA PRO A 120 -19.35 -17.01 -7.10
C PRO A 120 -18.97 -17.81 -8.35
N GLY A 121 -17.82 -18.50 -8.28
CA GLY A 121 -17.25 -19.25 -9.40
C GLY A 121 -16.73 -18.38 -10.55
N MET A 122 -16.50 -17.08 -10.33
CA MET A 122 -15.90 -16.17 -11.30
C MET A 122 -14.40 -16.02 -11.03
N GLY A 123 -13.59 -16.74 -11.81
CA GLY A 123 -12.13 -16.58 -11.85
C GLY A 123 -11.65 -16.05 -13.20
N LEU A 124 -10.35 -15.79 -13.30
CA LEU A 124 -9.73 -15.14 -14.47
C LEU A 124 -10.07 -15.82 -15.81
N LYS A 125 -10.00 -17.15 -15.89
CA LYS A 125 -10.33 -17.90 -17.12
C LYS A 125 -11.79 -17.74 -17.56
N ARG A 126 -12.72 -17.76 -16.61
CA ARG A 126 -14.16 -17.56 -16.88
C ARG A 126 -14.45 -16.11 -17.26
N ALA A 127 -13.88 -15.15 -16.53
CA ALA A 127 -13.98 -13.73 -16.85
C ALA A 127 -13.46 -13.44 -18.27
N TYR A 128 -12.28 -13.98 -18.63
CA TYR A 128 -11.73 -13.89 -19.97
C TYR A 128 -12.69 -14.45 -21.03
N ALA A 129 -13.25 -15.65 -20.82
CA ALA A 129 -14.16 -16.26 -21.79
C ALA A 129 -15.42 -15.40 -22.02
N LEU A 130 -15.97 -14.84 -20.94
CA LEU A 130 -17.15 -13.98 -20.99
C LEU A 130 -16.84 -12.64 -21.69
N ILE A 131 -15.76 -11.94 -21.32
CA ILE A 131 -15.37 -10.70 -21.98
C ILE A 131 -15.00 -10.93 -23.45
N LYS A 132 -14.32 -12.03 -23.78
CA LYS A 132 -14.01 -12.38 -25.16
C LYS A 132 -15.28 -12.52 -26.00
N LYS A 133 -16.33 -13.13 -25.44
CA LYS A 133 -17.63 -13.37 -26.09
C LYS A 133 -18.49 -12.12 -26.17
N PHE A 134 -18.66 -11.41 -25.06
CA PHE A 134 -19.63 -10.31 -24.92
C PHE A 134 -19.04 -8.91 -25.10
N LYS A 135 -17.71 -8.77 -25.05
CA LYS A 135 -16.92 -7.55 -25.27
C LYS A 135 -17.04 -6.45 -24.22
N SER A 136 -18.05 -6.49 -23.35
CA SER A 136 -18.21 -5.50 -22.27
C SER A 136 -18.84 -6.11 -21.01
N TYR A 137 -18.50 -5.56 -19.84
CA TYR A 137 -19.01 -6.02 -18.56
C TYR A 137 -20.54 -5.93 -18.45
N ASP A 138 -21.17 -4.90 -19.01
CA ASP A 138 -22.63 -4.73 -18.97
C ASP A 138 -23.35 -5.89 -19.68
N LYS A 139 -22.82 -6.33 -20.83
CA LYS A 139 -23.34 -7.48 -21.58
C LYS A 139 -23.07 -8.79 -20.84
N VAL A 140 -21.92 -8.91 -20.17
CA VAL A 140 -21.60 -10.06 -19.33
C VAL A 140 -22.59 -10.16 -18.16
N ILE A 141 -22.80 -9.07 -17.41
CA ILE A 141 -23.73 -9.03 -16.28
C ILE A 141 -25.15 -9.36 -16.75
N LYS A 142 -25.63 -8.72 -17.84
CA LYS A 142 -26.94 -9.04 -18.44
C LYS A 142 -27.08 -10.53 -18.74
N HIS A 143 -26.09 -11.13 -19.42
CA HIS A 143 -26.09 -12.57 -19.71
C HIS A 143 -26.11 -13.43 -18.43
N LEU A 144 -25.34 -13.05 -17.41
CA LEU A 144 -25.28 -13.78 -16.15
C LEU A 144 -26.59 -13.70 -15.36
N ARG A 145 -27.35 -12.59 -15.45
CA ARG A 145 -28.68 -12.47 -14.80
C ARG A 145 -29.69 -13.48 -15.35
N TYR A 146 -29.58 -13.87 -16.62
CA TYR A 146 -30.41 -14.92 -17.22
C TYR A 146 -29.87 -16.34 -16.96
N SER A 147 -28.73 -16.46 -16.28
CA SER A 147 -28.14 -17.75 -15.88
C SER A 147 -28.42 -18.04 -14.41
N THR A 148 -27.98 -19.19 -13.91
CA THR A 148 -28.15 -19.59 -12.50
C THR A 148 -27.29 -18.83 -11.49
N VAL A 149 -26.51 -17.83 -11.93
CA VAL A 149 -25.61 -17.07 -11.07
C VAL A 149 -26.37 -15.99 -10.32
N SER A 150 -26.31 -16.02 -8.99
CA SER A 150 -26.83 -14.94 -8.15
C SER A 150 -25.94 -13.70 -8.28
N ILE A 151 -26.53 -12.58 -8.69
CA ILE A 151 -25.85 -11.27 -8.82
C ILE A 151 -26.46 -10.31 -7.80
N PRO A 152 -25.67 -9.77 -6.86
CA PRO A 152 -26.16 -8.76 -5.92
C PRO A 152 -26.70 -7.52 -6.65
N PRO A 153 -27.80 -6.89 -6.19
CA PRO A 153 -28.39 -5.72 -6.85
C PRO A 153 -27.41 -4.54 -7.03
N SER A 154 -26.49 -4.33 -6.07
CA SER A 154 -25.48 -3.28 -6.09
C SER A 154 -24.22 -3.63 -6.89
N TYR A 155 -24.08 -4.88 -7.39
CA TYR A 155 -22.85 -5.34 -8.03
C TYR A 155 -22.47 -4.50 -9.24
N GLU A 156 -23.45 -4.12 -10.07
CA GLU A 156 -23.21 -3.34 -11.29
C GLU A 156 -22.78 -1.91 -10.98
N GLU A 157 -23.34 -1.30 -9.93
CA GLU A 157 -22.92 0.02 -9.46
C GLU A 157 -21.49 -0.01 -8.90
N LEU A 158 -21.18 -1.00 -8.06
CA LEU A 158 -19.84 -1.21 -7.52
C LEU A 158 -18.82 -1.53 -8.62
N PHE A 159 -19.24 -2.22 -9.68
CA PHE A 159 -18.42 -2.46 -10.87
C PHE A 159 -18.06 -1.15 -11.57
N ARG A 160 -19.04 -0.26 -11.78
CA ARG A 160 -18.80 1.07 -12.34
C ARG A 160 -17.85 1.87 -11.44
N LYS A 161 -18.05 1.85 -10.12
CA LYS A 161 -17.14 2.49 -9.15
C LYS A 161 -15.72 1.93 -9.26
N ALA A 162 -15.55 0.61 -9.33
CA ALA A 162 -14.24 -0.02 -9.48
C ALA A 162 -13.52 0.40 -10.78
N ILE A 163 -14.23 0.49 -11.91
CA ILE A 163 -13.66 1.02 -13.17
C ILE A 163 -13.13 2.44 -12.94
N LEU A 164 -13.96 3.30 -12.34
CA LEU A 164 -13.58 4.70 -12.10
C LEU A 164 -12.41 4.83 -11.12
N THR A 165 -12.35 3.99 -10.09
CA THR A 165 -11.20 3.96 -9.18
C THR A 165 -9.92 3.63 -9.94
N PHE A 166 -9.90 2.60 -10.79
CA PHE A 166 -8.72 2.27 -11.59
C PHE A 166 -8.29 3.36 -12.60
N GLN A 167 -9.23 4.21 -13.04
CA GLN A 167 -8.97 5.22 -14.06
C GLN A 167 -8.65 6.60 -13.48
N HIS A 168 -9.26 6.95 -12.34
CA HIS A 168 -9.32 8.31 -11.83
C HIS A 168 -8.99 8.43 -10.34
N GLN A 169 -8.50 7.38 -9.67
CA GLN A 169 -8.10 7.51 -8.25
C GLN A 169 -7.17 8.70 -8.03
N ARG A 170 -7.33 9.36 -6.89
CA ARG A 170 -6.52 10.52 -6.51
C ARG A 170 -5.06 10.13 -6.25
N VAL A 171 -4.16 10.93 -6.80
CA VAL A 171 -2.70 10.77 -6.74
C VAL A 171 -2.05 12.12 -6.45
N TYR A 172 -0.81 12.11 -5.95
CA TYR A 172 -0.06 13.34 -5.70
C TYR A 172 0.81 13.68 -6.92
N ASP A 173 0.65 14.89 -7.43
CA ASP A 173 1.50 15.44 -8.49
C ASP A 173 2.70 16.19 -7.89
N PRO A 174 3.93 15.70 -8.05
CA PRO A 174 5.11 16.36 -7.50
C PRO A 174 5.50 17.65 -8.23
N ILE A 175 4.94 17.93 -9.41
CA ILE A 175 5.21 19.16 -10.18
C ILE A 175 4.28 20.27 -9.69
N ASN A 176 2.97 19.99 -9.64
CA ASN A 176 1.98 20.92 -9.13
C ASN A 176 1.91 20.96 -7.59
N GLU A 177 2.60 20.02 -6.93
CA GLU A 177 2.62 19.78 -5.48
C GLU A 177 1.24 19.51 -4.86
N ASP A 178 0.26 19.07 -5.65
CA ASP A 178 -1.15 18.93 -5.24
C ASP A 178 -1.73 17.54 -5.51
N ILE A 179 -2.89 17.26 -4.93
CA ILE A 179 -3.65 16.04 -5.19
C ILE A 179 -4.48 16.23 -6.46
N VAL A 180 -4.21 15.40 -7.46
CA VAL A 180 -4.90 15.36 -8.76
C VAL A 180 -5.54 13.99 -8.98
N HIS A 181 -6.33 13.83 -10.05
CA HIS A 181 -6.83 12.51 -10.45
C HIS A 181 -5.85 11.85 -11.43
N LEU A 182 -5.76 10.52 -11.39
CA LEU A 182 -4.87 9.74 -12.27
C LEU A 182 -5.09 10.04 -13.77
N SER A 183 -6.34 10.29 -14.16
CA SER A 183 -6.76 10.77 -15.48
C SER A 183 -7.93 11.74 -15.30
N ASP A 184 -8.14 12.64 -16.27
CA ASP A 184 -9.25 13.59 -16.25
C ASP A 184 -10.61 12.88 -16.09
N ILE A 185 -11.43 13.39 -15.18
CA ILE A 185 -12.78 12.87 -14.95
C ILE A 185 -13.70 13.43 -16.04
N PRO A 186 -14.47 12.58 -16.74
CA PRO A 186 -15.48 13.05 -17.67
C PRO A 186 -16.57 13.90 -16.97
N ASP A 187 -17.03 14.98 -17.61
CA ASP A 187 -18.05 15.91 -17.06
C ASP A 187 -19.40 15.24 -16.74
N ASN A 188 -19.63 14.01 -17.21
CA ASN A 188 -20.87 13.27 -17.05
C ASN A 188 -20.93 12.36 -15.81
N ILE A 189 -19.90 12.38 -14.96
CA ILE A 189 -19.86 11.59 -13.73
C ILE A 189 -20.34 12.50 -12.59
N GLY A 190 -21.48 12.14 -11.97
CA GLY A 190 -22.10 12.93 -10.91
C GLY A 190 -21.18 13.22 -9.71
N ASP A 191 -21.66 14.06 -8.80
CA ASP A 191 -20.81 14.78 -7.84
C ASP A 191 -20.19 13.92 -6.72
N ASP A 192 -20.74 12.73 -6.44
CA ASP A 192 -20.19 11.82 -5.42
C ASP A 192 -18.96 11.07 -5.96
N LEU A 193 -17.78 11.66 -5.72
CA LEU A 193 -16.47 11.15 -6.13
C LEU A 193 -15.59 10.76 -4.94
N ASP A 194 -16.15 10.67 -3.73
CA ASP A 194 -15.37 10.38 -2.52
C ASP A 194 -14.73 8.99 -2.55
N PHE A 195 -15.36 8.05 -3.27
CA PHE A 195 -14.81 6.71 -3.48
C PHE A 195 -13.53 6.69 -4.33
N LEU A 196 -13.17 7.79 -5.01
CA LEU A 196 -11.87 7.95 -5.70
C LEU A 196 -10.74 8.36 -4.73
N GLY A 197 -11.04 8.44 -3.45
CA GLY A 197 -10.16 8.84 -2.36
C GLY A 197 -10.58 10.22 -1.87
N PRO A 198 -11.26 10.40 -0.73
CA PRO A 198 -11.98 11.63 -0.37
C PRO A 198 -11.05 12.84 -0.26
N TYR A 199 -11.36 13.93 -0.96
CA TYR A 199 -10.51 15.13 -0.98
C TYR A 199 -10.49 15.69 0.44
N PRO A 200 -9.32 15.92 1.04
CA PRO A 200 -9.27 16.38 2.42
C PRO A 200 -9.92 17.77 2.50
N PHE A 201 -11.14 17.83 3.02
CA PHE A 201 -11.95 19.06 3.07
C PHE A 201 -11.40 20.10 4.06
N LEU A 202 -10.36 19.79 4.86
CA LEU A 202 -10.00 20.63 6.00
C LEU A 202 -8.51 20.97 6.17
N THR A 203 -7.57 20.49 5.34
CA THR A 203 -6.16 20.91 5.50
C THR A 203 -5.38 20.91 4.18
N ILE A 204 -5.20 22.15 3.68
CA ILE A 204 -4.31 22.72 2.66
C ILE A 204 -3.20 21.79 2.13
N HIS A 205 -2.97 21.87 0.81
CA HIS A 205 -1.76 21.55 0.03
C HIS A 205 -0.46 21.23 0.82
N LEU A 206 -0.11 22.05 1.82
CA LEU A 206 1.02 21.83 2.73
C LEU A 206 0.97 20.48 3.47
N THR A 207 -0.20 20.03 3.91
CA THR A 207 -0.38 18.72 4.54
C THR A 207 -0.21 17.59 3.52
N ALA A 208 -0.78 17.73 2.32
CA ALA A 208 -0.59 16.74 1.25
C ALA A 208 0.89 16.62 0.87
N LYS A 209 1.58 17.75 0.71
CA LYS A 209 3.02 17.82 0.46
C LYS A 209 3.86 17.21 1.58
N GLY A 210 3.54 17.53 2.84
CA GLY A 210 4.23 16.97 4.01
C GLY A 210 4.07 15.46 4.12
N ILE A 211 2.86 14.94 3.86
CA ILE A 211 2.63 13.50 3.77
C ILE A 211 3.44 12.91 2.61
N ALA A 212 3.35 13.49 1.42
CA ALA A 212 4.00 12.97 0.22
C ALA A 212 5.53 12.88 0.38
N LYS A 213 6.13 13.81 1.13
CA LYS A 213 7.56 13.80 1.48
C LYS A 213 7.93 12.80 2.59
N GLY A 214 6.95 12.32 3.34
CA GLY A 214 7.16 11.49 4.54
C GLY A 214 7.46 12.30 5.80
N ASP A 215 7.27 13.63 5.76
CA ASP A 215 7.49 14.51 6.91
C ASP A 215 6.34 14.38 7.93
N LEU A 216 5.13 14.09 7.46
CA LEU A 216 3.91 13.96 8.26
C LEU A 216 3.38 12.52 8.22
N ASP A 217 2.89 12.05 9.35
CA ASP A 217 2.16 10.79 9.43
C ASP A 217 0.81 10.91 8.69
N PRO A 218 0.47 9.97 7.78
CA PRO A 218 -0.74 10.04 6.96
C PRO A 218 -2.03 9.86 7.76
N PHE A 219 -1.99 9.30 8.97
CA PHE A 219 -3.15 9.15 9.86
C PHE A 219 -3.31 10.35 10.79
N THR A 220 -2.25 10.73 11.50
CA THR A 220 -2.34 11.80 12.52
C THR A 220 -2.19 13.20 11.92
N LYS A 221 -1.62 13.30 10.71
CA LYS A 221 -1.28 14.56 10.03
C LYS A 221 -0.24 15.40 10.80
N MET A 222 0.44 14.79 11.77
CA MET A 222 1.50 15.42 12.57
C MET A 222 2.86 14.88 12.16
N PRO A 223 3.96 15.61 12.44
CA PRO A 223 5.30 15.08 12.24
C PRO A 223 5.52 13.77 12.99
N PHE A 224 6.28 12.85 12.41
CA PHE A 224 6.70 11.64 13.12
C PHE A 224 7.51 12.03 14.36
N GLN A 225 7.05 11.61 15.54
CA GLN A 225 7.84 11.78 16.76
C GLN A 225 8.98 10.76 16.74
N VAL A 226 10.16 11.20 16.33
CA VAL A 226 11.38 10.42 16.52
C VAL A 226 11.76 10.58 17.98
N GLU A 227 11.31 9.65 18.83
CA GLU A 227 11.98 9.48 20.12
C GLU A 227 13.46 9.23 19.82
N ASN A 228 14.33 10.10 20.34
CA ASN A 228 15.78 9.94 20.29
C ASN A 228 16.16 8.68 21.08
N VAL A 229 15.97 7.51 20.48
CA VAL A 229 16.66 6.30 20.91
C VAL A 229 18.11 6.55 20.56
N SER A 230 18.88 6.88 21.59
CA SER A 230 20.28 7.25 21.59
C SER A 230 21.05 6.57 20.47
N SER A 231 21.57 7.43 19.58
CA SER A 231 22.58 7.16 18.57
C SER A 231 23.65 6.18 19.06
N ASN A 232 23.55 4.91 18.67
CA ASN A 232 24.62 3.93 18.82
C ASN A 232 24.61 2.85 17.74
N LEU A 233 24.27 3.20 16.49
CA LEU A 233 24.48 2.33 15.34
C LEU A 233 25.14 3.10 14.19
N VAL A 234 26.47 3.20 14.32
CA VAL A 234 27.51 3.23 13.27
C VAL A 234 27.21 4.11 12.03
N LEU A 235 27.69 5.35 12.09
CA LEU A 235 28.12 6.12 10.92
C LEU A 235 29.28 5.38 10.22
N ASP A 236 29.13 5.00 8.94
CA ASP A 236 30.25 5.12 8.00
C ASP A 236 29.83 5.21 6.52
N ARG A 237 30.27 6.31 5.89
CA ARG A 237 30.54 6.62 4.47
C ARG A 237 29.43 6.59 3.40
N THR A 238 29.16 7.80 2.91
CA THR A 238 28.60 8.13 1.59
C THR A 238 29.48 7.67 0.42
N PRO A 239 28.95 6.92 -0.57
CA PRO A 239 29.56 6.76 -1.88
C PRO A 239 28.82 7.58 -2.96
N GLN A 240 29.56 8.39 -3.71
CA GLN A 240 29.08 9.02 -4.95
C GLN A 240 28.97 7.97 -6.08
N PHE A 241 27.87 7.98 -6.84
CA PHE A 241 27.71 7.14 -8.03
C PHE A 241 27.76 7.97 -9.32
N LYS A 242 28.56 7.50 -10.28
CA LYS A 242 28.68 8.03 -11.65
C LYS A 242 27.53 7.53 -12.54
N GLN A 243 27.20 8.33 -13.56
CA GLN A 243 26.14 8.12 -14.56
C GLN A 243 26.16 6.73 -15.22
N PHE A 244 24.95 6.19 -15.40
CA PHE A 244 24.66 4.94 -16.10
C PHE A 244 24.54 5.22 -17.61
N ASN A 245 25.32 4.52 -18.43
CA ASN A 245 25.28 4.61 -19.90
C ASN A 245 24.78 3.26 -20.45
N PRO A 246 23.71 3.21 -21.27
CA PRO A 246 23.09 1.94 -21.66
C PRO A 246 23.60 1.50 -23.03
N ASP A 247 24.74 0.81 -23.10
CA ASP A 247 25.12 0.10 -24.32
C ASP A 247 26.06 -1.07 -24.01
N SER A 248 25.49 -2.28 -23.88
CA SER A 248 26.16 -3.52 -24.32
C SER A 248 25.23 -4.74 -24.24
N LEU A 249 24.76 -5.13 -25.42
CA LEU A 249 24.72 -6.49 -25.97
C LEU A 249 24.16 -7.66 -25.12
N ARG A 250 23.04 -8.17 -25.62
CA ARG A 250 22.48 -9.51 -25.40
C ARG A 250 23.56 -10.60 -25.53
N LYS A 251 23.82 -11.34 -24.45
CA LYS A 251 24.25 -12.75 -24.49
C LYS A 251 23.62 -13.54 -23.35
N LYS A 252 23.11 -14.71 -23.69
CA LYS A 252 22.49 -15.71 -22.83
C LYS A 252 23.60 -16.55 -22.20
N ILE A 253 23.85 -16.46 -20.89
CA ILE A 253 24.79 -17.35 -20.15
C ILE A 253 24.28 -17.60 -18.72
N GLU A 254 24.43 -18.85 -18.29
CA GLU A 254 24.16 -19.38 -16.95
C GLU A 254 25.09 -18.81 -15.85
N LEU A 255 24.60 -18.86 -14.61
CA LEU A 255 25.13 -18.36 -13.31
C LEU A 255 26.68 -18.39 -13.17
N PRO A 256 27.32 -17.35 -12.57
CA PRO A 256 27.37 -17.23 -11.11
C PRO A 256 27.33 -15.79 -10.54
N VAL A 257 26.88 -15.72 -9.29
CA VAL A 257 26.70 -14.53 -8.44
C VAL A 257 28.05 -13.95 -8.01
N GLN A 258 28.41 -12.72 -8.40
CA GLN A 258 29.34 -11.89 -7.62
C GLN A 258 29.08 -10.37 -7.72
N LYS A 259 28.91 -9.78 -6.52
CA LYS A 259 29.19 -8.38 -6.11
C LYS A 259 28.30 -7.26 -6.68
N ASN A 260 27.16 -7.02 -6.02
CA ASN A 260 26.48 -5.71 -6.03
C ASN A 260 26.10 -5.24 -4.61
N LEU A 261 26.25 -3.93 -4.36
CA LEU A 261 26.22 -3.29 -3.02
C LEU A 261 24.84 -3.35 -2.31
N LEU A 262 23.75 -3.57 -3.07
CA LEU A 262 22.37 -3.71 -2.58
C LEU A 262 22.14 -4.94 -1.67
N THR A 263 23.07 -5.89 -1.66
CA THR A 263 22.92 -7.17 -0.94
C THR A 263 22.89 -7.02 0.58
N LYS A 264 23.36 -5.90 1.15
CA LYS A 264 23.36 -5.68 2.61
C LYS A 264 21.97 -5.43 3.21
N TYR A 265 21.00 -4.94 2.42
CA TYR A 265 19.71 -4.52 2.97
C TYR A 265 18.70 -5.65 3.18
N PHE A 266 18.75 -6.73 2.38
CA PHE A 266 17.63 -7.68 2.30
C PHE A 266 17.93 -9.13 2.70
N CYS A 267 19.19 -9.56 2.83
CA CYS A 267 19.49 -11.00 2.78
C CYS A 267 19.86 -11.70 4.10
N PHE A 268 20.52 -11.06 5.08
CA PHE A 268 20.91 -11.77 6.31
C PHE A 268 19.76 -11.90 7.32
N ALA A 269 18.76 -11.03 7.25
CA ALA A 269 17.72 -10.96 8.27
C ALA A 269 16.84 -12.21 8.34
N SER A 270 16.41 -12.83 7.23
CA SER A 270 15.31 -13.81 7.32
C SER A 270 15.65 -15.17 7.94
N LEU A 271 16.86 -15.72 7.71
CA LEU A 271 17.27 -17.00 8.30
C LEU A 271 17.83 -16.82 9.72
N GLU A 272 18.57 -15.74 9.94
CA GLU A 272 19.10 -15.40 11.24
C GLU A 272 18.00 -14.92 12.20
N ALA A 273 17.01 -14.17 11.72
CA ALA A 273 15.82 -13.81 12.50
C ALA A 273 15.00 -15.04 12.90
N LYS A 274 14.81 -16.03 12.02
CA LYS A 274 14.13 -17.28 12.40
C LYS A 274 14.90 -18.04 13.50
N ARG A 275 16.23 -18.05 13.45
CA ARG A 275 17.08 -18.71 14.46
C ARG A 275 17.18 -17.94 15.78
N LYS A 276 17.10 -16.61 15.74
CA LYS A 276 17.24 -15.72 16.90
C LYS A 276 15.90 -15.17 17.41
N PHE A 277 14.78 -15.58 16.83
CA PHE A 277 13.47 -15.07 17.20
C PHE A 277 13.22 -15.32 18.69
N ARG A 278 13.05 -14.24 19.43
CA ARG A 278 12.48 -14.24 20.77
C ARG A 278 11.27 -13.34 20.69
N ALA A 279 10.13 -13.86 21.11
CA ALA A 279 8.91 -13.10 21.05
C ALA A 279 8.94 -11.90 22.02
N PRO A 280 8.16 -10.84 21.75
CA PRO A 280 8.15 -9.63 22.56
C PRO A 280 7.69 -9.96 23.98
N ARG A 281 8.52 -9.69 24.99
CA ARG A 281 8.13 -9.92 26.39
C ARG A 281 7.02 -8.94 26.76
N MET A 282 5.82 -9.46 27.04
CA MET A 282 4.82 -8.70 27.79
C MET A 282 5.29 -8.65 29.25
N SER A 283 5.61 -7.46 29.75
CA SER A 283 5.82 -7.23 31.17
C SER A 283 4.53 -7.58 31.93
N PRO A 284 4.56 -8.36 33.02
CA PRO A 284 3.37 -8.59 33.84
C PRO A 284 2.88 -7.27 34.42
N ASN A 285 1.56 -7.05 34.33
CA ASN A 285 0.83 -5.92 34.89
C ASN A 285 1.26 -5.61 36.33
N HIS A 286 1.46 -4.33 36.62
CA HIS A 286 1.31 -3.82 37.98
C HIS A 286 -0.14 -4.09 38.44
N PRO A 287 -0.35 -4.56 39.68
CA PRO A 287 -1.69 -4.78 40.20
C PRO A 287 -2.46 -3.46 40.26
N ILE A 288 -3.69 -3.52 39.74
CA ILE A 288 -4.74 -2.52 39.90
C ILE A 288 -5.02 -2.37 41.40
N PRO A 289 -4.97 -1.18 41.99
CA PRO A 289 -5.60 -0.95 43.29
C PRO A 289 -7.11 -0.94 43.06
N GLU A 290 -7.81 -1.89 43.68
CA GLU A 290 -9.22 -1.70 43.99
C GLU A 290 -9.30 -0.50 44.94
N ASP A 291 -10.07 0.52 44.56
CA ASP A 291 -10.64 1.43 45.53
C ASP A 291 -12.08 1.76 45.14
N ASP A 292 -12.91 1.67 46.17
CA ASP A 292 -14.35 1.75 46.18
C ASP A 292 -14.72 3.23 46.23
N SER A 293 -15.45 3.78 45.25
CA SER A 293 -16.21 5.02 45.46
C SER A 293 -17.28 5.24 44.41
N SER A 294 -18.51 5.00 44.86
CA SER A 294 -19.65 5.81 44.47
C SER A 294 -19.37 7.30 44.75
N LEU A 295 -19.68 8.19 43.79
CA LEU A 295 -20.39 9.47 43.98
C LEU A 295 -20.45 10.31 42.69
N SER A 296 -21.49 11.12 42.63
CA SER A 296 -22.11 11.83 41.51
C SER A 296 -21.37 13.10 41.00
N PRO A 297 -21.79 13.70 39.85
CA PRO A 297 -21.10 14.83 39.24
C PRO A 297 -21.56 16.18 39.83
N LYS A 298 -20.63 17.12 40.04
CA LYS A 298 -20.85 18.59 40.01
C LYS A 298 -19.54 19.38 40.12
N GLU A 299 -19.35 20.25 39.12
CA GLU A 299 -18.79 21.63 39.12
C GLU A 299 -17.59 21.98 40.02
N TYR A 300 -16.52 22.52 39.42
CA TYR A 300 -15.98 23.87 39.71
C TYR A 300 -15.04 24.36 38.59
N ILE A 301 -15.05 25.68 38.42
CA ILE A 301 -14.50 26.53 37.36
C ILE A 301 -13.17 27.18 37.78
N ASN A 302 -12.27 27.44 36.81
CA ASN A 302 -11.06 28.30 36.82
C ASN A 302 -9.97 27.93 37.85
N VAL A 303 -8.68 27.90 37.53
CA VAL A 303 -7.70 28.95 37.17
C VAL A 303 -6.52 28.17 36.52
N GLU A 304 -5.88 28.50 35.40
CA GLU A 304 -5.02 29.67 35.18
C GLU A 304 -4.58 29.64 33.69
N ALA A 305 -4.78 30.75 33.00
CA ALA A 305 -4.23 31.01 31.68
C ALA A 305 -2.99 31.90 31.87
N ALA A 306 -1.80 31.36 31.63
CA ALA A 306 -0.58 32.13 31.41
C ALA A 306 0.50 31.19 30.83
N GLU A 307 1.39 31.75 30.00
CA GLU A 307 2.61 31.13 29.48
C GLU A 307 2.47 30.22 28.25
N CYS A 308 2.36 30.83 27.06
CA CYS A 308 3.45 30.78 26.06
C CYS A 308 3.14 31.71 24.86
N LYS A 309 3.16 33.03 25.10
CA LYS A 309 3.28 34.05 24.04
C LYS A 309 4.63 34.72 24.20
N GLN A 310 5.68 34.12 23.66
CA GLN A 310 6.91 34.82 23.30
C GLN A 310 7.80 33.90 22.47
N LEU A 311 7.82 34.11 21.15
CA LEU A 311 8.96 33.90 20.24
C LEU A 311 8.46 34.10 18.79
N LEU A 312 8.10 35.35 18.45
CA LEU A 312 7.79 35.76 17.06
C LEU A 312 8.29 37.17 16.75
N ALA A 313 9.49 37.52 17.21
CA ALA A 313 10.14 38.77 16.82
C ALA A 313 11.66 38.59 16.79
N SER A 314 12.22 38.23 15.63
CA SER A 314 13.65 38.39 15.28
C SER A 314 13.88 38.03 13.80
N ILE A 315 13.45 38.88 12.87
CA ILE A 315 14.07 38.98 11.54
C ILE A 315 14.19 40.48 11.23
N PRO A 316 15.42 41.05 11.13
CA PRO A 316 15.60 42.43 10.72
C PRO A 316 15.50 42.56 9.19
N ALA A 317 15.13 43.79 8.78
CA ALA A 317 14.76 44.23 7.43
C ALA A 317 15.83 44.05 6.35
#